data_AF-A0AAV6TN32-F1
#
_entry.id   AF-A0AAV6TN32-F1
#
_cell.length_a   1.000
_cell.length_b   1.000
_cell.length_c   1.000
_cell.angle_alpha   90.00
_cell.angle_beta   90.00
_cell.angle_gamma   90.00
#
_symmetry.space_group_name_H-M   'P 1'
#
loop_
_entity.id
_entity.type
_entity.pdbx_description
1 polymer ?
#
loop_
_entity_poly.entity_id
_entity_poly.type
_entity_poly.pdbx_seq_one_letter_code
_entity_poly.pdbx_strand_id
1 'polypeptide(L)'
;FIYKTCSSAMMEDDYEDEVDNERGWYDDTAIDDDDSDSPSSEDQEARNAKIQTECLSKFSRQDFIMEPEIFVQLKRYFQSGGNPEQVIDLLSENYHAIAQTANLLAEWLIMADMNILEVQSIVEDHLRELIIRYFDPKKQTPSSQKREKPQLG
;
A
#
# COMPACT_ATOMS: atom_id res chain seq x y z
N PHE A 1 -20.00 0.73 1.00
CA PHE A 1 -18.83 1.22 0.23
C PHE A 1 -17.93 0.09 -0.28
N ILE A 2 -17.75 -1.00 0.47
CA ILE A 2 -16.80 -2.07 0.12
C ILE A 2 -17.29 -3.03 -0.98
N TYR A 3 -18.61 -3.30 -1.07
CA TYR A 3 -19.18 -4.17 -2.11
C TYR A 3 -19.11 -3.60 -3.54
N LYS A 4 -19.02 -2.27 -3.70
CA LYS A 4 -19.12 -1.63 -5.02
C LYS A 4 -17.82 -1.67 -5.83
N THR A 5 -16.68 -1.96 -5.21
CA THR A 5 -15.39 -2.07 -5.89
C THR A 5 -15.05 -3.50 -6.30
N CYS A 6 -15.49 -4.53 -5.56
CA CYS A 6 -15.18 -5.92 -5.89
C CYS A 6 -16.06 -6.50 -7.01
N SER A 7 -17.33 -6.09 -7.12
CA SER A 7 -18.25 -6.71 -8.09
C SER A 7 -18.00 -6.33 -9.56
N SER A 8 -17.21 -5.29 -9.84
CA SER A 8 -16.98 -4.82 -11.23
C SER A 8 -15.74 -5.44 -11.88
N ALA A 9 -14.96 -6.24 -11.15
CA ALA A 9 -13.64 -6.70 -11.60
C ALA A 9 -13.57 -8.19 -11.97
N MET A 10 -14.71 -8.91 -12.00
CA MET A 10 -14.71 -10.34 -12.33
C MET A 10 -15.58 -10.63 -13.55
N MET A 11 -14.89 -11.19 -14.56
CA MET A 11 -15.43 -12.06 -15.61
C MET A 11 -15.92 -11.37 -16.89
N GLU A 12 -14.98 -11.02 -17.77
CA GLU A 12 -15.12 -11.21 -19.21
C GLU A 12 -13.81 -11.83 -19.71
N ASP A 13 -13.85 -13.15 -19.89
CA ASP A 13 -12.83 -13.97 -20.53
C ASP A 13 -12.90 -13.73 -22.05
N ASP A 14 -11.86 -13.14 -22.64
CA ASP A 14 -11.52 -13.34 -24.05
C ASP A 14 -10.00 -13.57 -24.14
N TYR A 15 -9.64 -14.86 -24.14
CA TYR A 15 -8.29 -15.36 -24.41
C TYR A 15 -8.08 -15.35 -25.92
N GLU A 16 -7.50 -14.28 -26.45
CA GLU A 16 -6.85 -14.30 -27.76
C GLU A 16 -5.33 -14.38 -27.60
N ASP A 17 -4.80 -15.44 -28.20
CA ASP A 17 -3.42 -15.92 -28.19
C ASP A 17 -2.62 -15.17 -29.27
N GLU A 18 -1.81 -14.17 -28.90
CA GLU A 18 -0.74 -13.65 -29.76
C GLU A 18 0.59 -13.64 -29.00
N VAL A 19 1.38 -14.68 -29.27
CA VAL A 19 2.76 -14.83 -28.83
C VAL A 19 3.67 -13.95 -29.69
N ASP A 20 3.74 -12.65 -29.40
CA ASP A 20 4.74 -11.75 -30.01
C ASP A 20 6.00 -11.70 -29.14
N ASN A 21 6.73 -12.82 -29.16
CA ASN A 21 8.03 -13.00 -28.53
C ASN A 21 9.13 -12.42 -29.41
N GLU A 22 9.30 -11.08 -29.46
CA GLU A 22 10.55 -10.48 -30.00
C GLU A 22 10.79 -8.98 -29.70
N ARG A 23 10.26 -8.41 -28.62
CA ARG A 23 10.68 -7.06 -28.16
C ARG A 23 11.61 -7.15 -26.96
N GLY A 24 12.88 -7.43 -27.28
CA GLY A 24 13.99 -7.50 -26.35
C GLY A 24 14.11 -6.25 -25.49
N TRP A 25 14.56 -6.47 -24.25
CA TRP A 25 14.83 -5.49 -23.21
C TRP A 25 16.01 -4.53 -23.53
N TYR A 26 16.39 -4.43 -24.80
CA TYR A 26 17.53 -3.66 -25.25
C TYR A 26 17.18 -2.95 -26.55
N ASP A 27 17.48 -1.65 -26.53
CA ASP A 27 17.96 -0.87 -27.66
C ASP A 27 16.93 -0.29 -28.63
N ASP A 28 16.62 1.01 -28.42
CA ASP A 28 16.58 1.98 -29.52
C ASP A 28 16.75 3.41 -28.96
N THR A 29 17.99 3.86 -28.81
CA THR A 29 18.30 5.30 -28.82
C THR A 29 19.66 5.54 -29.47
N ALA A 30 19.69 5.49 -30.80
CA ALA A 30 20.68 6.20 -31.59
C ALA A 30 20.21 7.65 -31.81
N ILE A 31 20.56 8.55 -30.89
CA ILE A 31 20.56 10.00 -31.13
C ILE A 31 21.89 10.53 -30.60
N ASP A 32 22.80 10.86 -31.52
CA ASP A 32 23.94 11.72 -31.28
C ASP A 32 23.41 13.13 -30.96
N ASP A 33 23.54 13.58 -29.71
CA ASP A 33 23.55 15.01 -29.40
C ASP A 33 24.44 15.31 -28.17
N ASP A 34 25.23 16.35 -28.35
CA ASP A 34 26.43 16.77 -27.63
C ASP A 34 26.05 17.70 -26.45
N ASP A 35 26.13 17.21 -25.21
CA ASP A 35 26.46 17.96 -23.98
C ASP A 35 26.52 17.01 -22.76
N SER A 36 27.70 16.47 -22.45
CA SER A 36 27.89 15.46 -21.39
C SER A 36 28.23 16.09 -20.04
N ASP A 37 27.20 16.44 -19.27
CA ASP A 37 27.23 16.43 -17.79
C ASP A 37 26.47 15.19 -17.31
N SER A 38 26.92 14.02 -17.80
CA SER A 38 26.33 12.74 -17.42
C SER A 38 26.63 12.48 -15.94
N PRO A 39 25.61 12.22 -15.09
CA PRO A 39 25.82 11.97 -13.67
C PRO A 39 26.88 10.88 -13.48
N SER A 40 27.78 11.08 -12.52
CA SER A 40 28.76 10.04 -12.15
C SER A 40 28.02 8.75 -11.79
N SER A 41 28.60 7.61 -12.15
CA SER A 41 28.09 6.28 -11.77
C SER A 41 27.78 6.19 -10.26
N GLU A 42 28.62 6.82 -9.44
CA GLU A 42 28.49 6.85 -7.99
C GLU A 42 27.23 7.63 -7.52
N ASP A 43 26.89 8.73 -8.19
CA ASP A 43 25.70 9.53 -7.88
C ASP A 43 24.41 8.78 -8.24
N GLN A 44 24.45 8.00 -9.33
CA GLN A 44 23.31 7.19 -9.76
C GLN A 44 23.08 6.01 -8.80
N GLU A 45 24.14 5.32 -8.37
CA GLU A 45 24.05 4.26 -7.36
C GLU A 45 23.50 4.76 -6.03
N ALA A 46 23.95 5.93 -5.56
CA ALA A 46 23.45 6.54 -4.34
C ALA A 46 21.94 6.88 -4.42
N ARG A 47 21.48 7.37 -5.57
CA ARG A 47 20.04 7.61 -5.81
C ARG A 47 19.25 6.31 -5.80
N ASN A 48 19.75 5.27 -6.46
CA ASN A 48 19.10 3.96 -6.51
C ASN A 48 18.99 3.35 -5.11
N ALA A 49 20.05 3.37 -4.31
CA ALA A 49 20.03 2.88 -2.92
C ALA A 49 19.00 3.61 -2.04
N LYS A 50 18.86 4.93 -2.23
CA LYS A 50 17.84 5.72 -1.53
C LYS A 50 16.42 5.32 -1.94
N ILE A 51 16.19 5.11 -3.25
CA ILE A 51 14.91 4.63 -3.77
C ILE A 51 14.56 3.28 -3.17
N GLN A 52 15.52 2.34 -3.17
CA GLN A 52 15.33 1.01 -2.61
C GLN A 52 14.93 1.08 -1.13
N THR A 53 15.64 1.87 -0.33
CA THR A 53 15.36 2.04 1.10
C THR A 53 13.97 2.60 1.35
N GLU A 54 13.56 3.61 0.57
CA GLU A 54 12.22 4.19 0.68
C GLU A 54 11.12 3.16 0.34
N CYS A 55 11.29 2.40 -0.75
CA CYS A 55 10.35 1.37 -1.16
C CYS A 55 10.25 0.25 -0.10
N LEU A 56 11.38 -0.24 0.41
CA LEU A 56 11.39 -1.27 1.46
C LEU A 56 10.65 -0.82 2.70
N SER A 57 10.82 0.45 3.12
CA SER A 57 10.08 0.98 4.27
C SER A 57 8.56 0.98 4.09
N LYS A 58 8.08 1.11 2.84
CA LYS A 58 6.65 1.04 2.51
C LYS A 58 6.18 -0.42 2.48
N PHE A 59 6.94 -1.32 1.87
CA PHE A 59 6.60 -2.74 1.78
C PHE A 59 6.51 -3.43 3.16
N SER A 60 7.27 -2.97 4.15
CA SER A 60 7.16 -3.45 5.53
C SER A 60 5.93 -2.94 6.29
N ARG A 61 5.11 -2.05 5.71
CA ARG A 61 3.88 -1.59 6.38
C ARG A 61 2.80 -2.66 6.28
N GLN A 62 2.02 -2.77 7.34
CA GLN A 62 0.88 -3.69 7.40
C GLN A 62 -0.07 -3.46 6.22
N ASP A 63 -0.45 -4.55 5.55
CA ASP A 63 -1.41 -4.59 4.45
C ASP A 63 -1.08 -3.67 3.26
N PHE A 64 0.18 -3.23 3.11
CA PHE A 64 0.59 -2.30 2.04
C PHE A 64 0.34 -2.84 0.62
N ILE A 65 0.27 -4.16 0.45
CA ILE A 65 -0.06 -4.80 -0.82
C ILE A 65 -1.45 -4.38 -1.36
N MET A 66 -2.33 -3.89 -0.49
CA MET A 66 -3.67 -3.44 -0.85
C MET A 66 -3.74 -1.97 -1.27
N GLU A 67 -2.64 -1.21 -1.13
CA GLU A 67 -2.61 0.20 -1.49
C GLU A 67 -2.61 0.37 -3.02
N PRO A 68 -3.32 1.39 -3.55
CA PRO A 68 -3.46 1.58 -5.00
C PRO A 68 -2.10 1.85 -5.69
N GLU A 69 -1.11 2.37 -4.96
CA GLU A 69 0.22 2.66 -5.49
C GLU A 69 1.20 1.48 -5.50
N ILE A 70 0.80 0.28 -5.04
CA ILE A 70 1.71 -0.86 -4.87
C ILE A 70 2.54 -1.15 -6.15
N PHE A 71 1.89 -1.17 -7.32
CA PHE A 71 2.57 -1.42 -8.59
C PHE A 71 3.57 -0.34 -8.98
N VAL A 72 3.26 0.92 -8.67
CA VAL A 72 4.17 2.06 -8.93
C VAL A 72 5.41 1.93 -8.06
N GLN A 73 5.25 1.55 -6.78
CA GLN A 73 6.38 1.36 -5.88
C GLN A 73 7.22 0.13 -6.26
N LEU A 74 6.59 -0.98 -6.67
CA LEU A 74 7.29 -2.18 -7.16
C LEU A 74 8.12 -1.87 -8.40
N LYS A 75 7.53 -1.19 -9.39
CA LYS A 75 8.25 -0.77 -10.60
C LYS A 75 9.45 0.11 -10.25
N ARG A 76 9.26 1.10 -9.39
CA ARG A 76 10.33 2.01 -8.93
C ARG A 76 11.45 1.25 -8.21
N TYR A 77 11.11 0.26 -7.40
CA TYR A 77 12.07 -0.59 -6.69
C TYR A 77 12.90 -1.44 -7.67
N PHE A 78 12.26 -2.12 -8.62
CA PHE A 78 12.96 -2.96 -9.61
C PHE A 78 13.83 -2.15 -10.57
N GLN A 79 13.35 -0.98 -11.02
CA GLN A 79 14.14 -0.08 -11.86
C GLN A 79 15.40 0.45 -11.17
N SER A 80 15.39 0.50 -9.83
CA SER A 80 16.57 0.86 -9.04
C SER A 80 17.49 -0.33 -8.73
N GLY A 81 17.21 -1.54 -9.24
CA GLY A 81 17.99 -2.76 -8.99
C GLY A 81 17.63 -3.52 -7.71
N GLY A 82 16.45 -3.29 -7.15
CA GLY A 82 15.97 -4.00 -5.94
C GLY A 82 15.69 -5.48 -6.17
N ASN A 83 15.85 -6.31 -5.13
CA ASN A 83 15.66 -7.77 -5.20
C ASN A 83 14.17 -8.18 -5.12
N PRO A 84 13.60 -8.86 -6.13
CA PRO A 84 12.23 -9.36 -6.12
C PRO A 84 11.89 -10.28 -4.95
N GLU A 85 12.78 -11.20 -4.55
CA GLU A 85 12.50 -12.14 -3.46
C GLU A 85 12.29 -11.40 -2.13
N GLN A 86 13.14 -10.41 -1.84
CA GLN A 86 13.05 -9.62 -0.62
C GLN A 86 11.72 -8.88 -0.49
N VAL A 87 11.19 -8.33 -1.59
CA VAL A 87 9.90 -7.64 -1.54
C VAL A 87 8.73 -8.60 -1.41
N ILE A 88 8.82 -9.79 -2.01
CA ILE A 88 7.82 -10.85 -1.84
C ILE A 88 7.75 -11.25 -0.36
N ASP A 89 8.89 -11.51 0.28
CA ASP A 89 8.93 -11.87 1.70
C ASP A 89 8.32 -10.76 2.57
N LEU A 90 8.75 -9.51 2.38
CA LEU A 90 8.24 -8.38 3.15
C LEU A 90 6.72 -8.18 3.00
N LEU A 91 6.21 -8.20 1.77
CA LEU A 91 4.78 -8.01 1.54
C LEU A 91 3.97 -9.18 2.10
N SER A 92 4.47 -10.41 1.95
CA SER A 92 3.77 -11.62 2.42
C SER A 92 3.74 -11.69 3.95
N GLU A 93 4.86 -11.38 4.61
CA GLU A 93 4.96 -11.38 6.08
C GLU A 93 4.08 -10.30 6.72
N ASN A 94 3.87 -9.17 6.04
CA ASN A 94 3.11 -8.04 6.58
C ASN A 94 1.63 -8.00 6.12
N TYR A 95 1.18 -9.00 5.35
CA TYR A 95 -0.21 -9.10 4.92
C TYR A 95 -1.07 -9.83 5.97
N HIS A 96 -2.03 -9.11 6.53
CA HIS A 96 -2.95 -9.58 7.58
C HIS A 96 -4.40 -9.74 7.08
N ALA A 97 -4.71 -9.23 5.88
CA ALA A 97 -6.00 -9.41 5.22
C ALA A 97 -7.22 -8.95 6.07
N ILE A 98 -7.04 -7.94 6.92
CA ILE A 98 -8.08 -7.54 7.89
C ILE A 98 -9.35 -7.08 7.18
N ALA A 99 -9.20 -6.25 6.13
CA ALA A 99 -10.34 -5.74 5.37
C ALA A 99 -11.11 -6.86 4.64
N GLN A 100 -10.38 -7.83 4.07
CA GLN A 100 -10.96 -8.99 3.40
C GLN A 100 -11.69 -9.90 4.38
N THR A 101 -11.08 -10.13 5.56
CA THR A 101 -11.70 -10.94 6.61
C THR A 101 -12.99 -10.30 7.11
N ALA A 102 -13.02 -8.96 7.24
CA ALA A 102 -14.24 -8.23 7.60
C ALA A 102 -15.35 -8.40 6.54
N ASN A 103 -15.00 -8.39 5.25
CA ASN A 103 -15.97 -8.64 4.17
C ASN A 103 -16.54 -10.05 4.24
N LEU A 104 -15.67 -11.05 4.44
CA LEU A 104 -16.08 -12.45 4.55
C LEU A 104 -17.04 -12.65 5.73
N LEU A 105 -16.74 -12.05 6.88
CA LEU A 105 -17.64 -12.08 8.04
C LEU A 105 -18.98 -11.42 7.76
N ALA A 106 -19.01 -10.31 7.02
CA ALA A 106 -20.26 -9.66 6.62
C ALA A 106 -21.11 -10.57 5.73
N GLU A 107 -20.51 -11.25 4.75
CA GLU A 107 -21.21 -12.23 3.90
C GLU A 107 -21.74 -13.40 4.71
N TRP A 108 -20.96 -13.91 5.66
CA TRP A 108 -21.37 -15.01 6.53
C TRP A 108 -22.55 -14.65 7.41
N LEU A 109 -22.59 -13.42 7.93
CA LEU A 109 -23.73 -12.94 8.70
C LEU A 109 -25.00 -12.83 7.85
N ILE A 110 -24.88 -12.40 6.60
CA ILE A 110 -26.01 -12.38 5.65
C ILE A 110 -26.49 -13.82 5.37
N MET A 111 -25.58 -14.77 5.19
CA MET A 111 -25.93 -16.20 5.01
C MET A 111 -26.58 -16.82 6.24
N ALA A 112 -26.29 -16.30 7.44
CA ALA A 112 -26.94 -16.70 8.69
C ALA A 112 -28.33 -16.07 8.89
N ASP A 113 -28.95 -15.56 7.82
CA ASP A 113 -30.28 -14.92 7.77
C ASP A 113 -30.35 -13.56 8.47
N MET A 114 -29.21 -12.89 8.69
CA MET A 114 -29.17 -11.52 9.20
C MET A 114 -29.42 -10.53 8.06
N ASN A 115 -30.21 -9.48 8.33
CA ASN A 115 -30.55 -8.49 7.30
C ASN A 115 -29.30 -7.69 6.90
N ILE A 116 -29.09 -7.49 5.59
CA ILE A 116 -27.95 -6.71 5.07
C ILE A 116 -27.88 -5.28 5.64
N LEU A 117 -29.02 -4.63 5.88
CA LEU A 117 -29.08 -3.30 6.47
C LEU A 117 -28.63 -3.31 7.93
N GLU A 118 -28.91 -4.40 8.64
CA GLU A 118 -28.47 -4.59 10.03
C GLU A 118 -26.97 -4.83 10.09
N VAL A 119 -26.43 -5.70 9.23
CA VAL A 119 -24.97 -5.91 9.07
C VAL A 119 -24.27 -4.59 8.80
N GLN A 120 -24.79 -3.79 7.86
CA GLN A 120 -24.25 -2.49 7.52
C GLN A 120 -24.28 -1.53 8.73
N SER A 121 -25.39 -1.46 9.46
CA SER A 121 -25.51 -0.61 10.65
C SER A 121 -24.46 -0.96 11.70
N ILE A 122 -24.27 -2.25 11.99
CA ILE A 122 -23.29 -2.73 12.96
C ILE A 122 -21.87 -2.27 12.58
N VAL A 123 -21.49 -2.43 11.32
CA VAL A 123 -20.17 -2.01 10.82
C VAL A 123 -20.01 -0.49 10.88
N GLU A 124 -21.03 0.26 10.45
CA GLU A 124 -20.99 1.73 10.46
C GLU A 124 -20.92 2.30 11.88
N ASP A 125 -21.68 1.74 12.81
CA ASP A 125 -21.68 2.15 14.20
C ASP A 125 -20.32 1.87 14.86
N HIS A 126 -19.73 0.69 14.59
CA HIS A 126 -18.40 0.36 15.10
C HIS A 126 -17.30 1.27 14.52
N LEU A 127 -17.34 1.57 13.22
CA LEU A 127 -16.41 2.52 12.60
C LEU A 127 -16.57 3.93 13.20
N ARG A 128 -17.80 4.37 13.47
CA ARG A 128 -18.08 5.65 14.13
C ARG A 128 -17.44 5.71 15.52
N GLU A 129 -17.55 4.64 16.30
CA GLU A 129 -16.91 4.54 17.61
C GLU A 129 -15.37 4.60 17.52
N LEU A 130 -14.78 3.89 16.55
CA LEU A 130 -13.33 3.92 16.32
C LEU A 130 -12.86 5.33 15.95
N ILE A 131 -13.58 6.02 15.06
CA ILE A 131 -13.27 7.41 14.68
C ILE A 131 -13.30 8.31 15.92
N ILE A 132 -14.39 8.27 16.71
CA ILE A 132 -14.51 9.10 17.92
C ILE A 132 -13.38 8.78 18.91
N ARG A 133 -13.04 7.50 19.09
CA ARG A 133 -12.05 7.08 20.08
C ARG A 133 -10.63 7.51 19.73
N TYR A 134 -10.24 7.38 18.46
CA TYR A 134 -8.84 7.58 18.04
C TYR A 134 -8.59 8.96 17.42
N PHE A 135 -9.61 9.62 16.89
CA PHE A 135 -9.50 10.93 16.24
C PHE A 135 -10.06 12.09 17.08
N ASP A 136 -10.36 11.91 18.36
CA ASP A 136 -10.75 13.02 19.25
C ASP A 136 -9.55 13.99 19.46
N PRO A 137 -9.61 15.23 18.94
CA PRO A 137 -8.48 16.16 18.97
C PRO A 137 -8.02 16.56 20.38
N LYS A 138 -8.83 16.28 21.41
CA LYS A 138 -8.48 16.61 22.81
C LYS A 138 -7.49 15.63 23.45
N LYS A 139 -7.27 14.44 22.88
CA LYS A 139 -6.35 13.42 23.42
C LYS A 139 -4.99 13.36 22.72
N GLN A 140 -4.82 14.06 21.60
CA GLN A 140 -3.56 14.09 20.82
C GLN A 140 -2.84 15.44 20.89
N THR A 141 -2.92 16.18 22.01
CA THR A 141 -2.02 17.31 22.26
C THR A 141 -0.93 16.87 23.24
N PRO A 142 0.34 16.72 22.81
CA PRO A 142 1.46 16.38 23.70
C PRO A 142 1.90 17.56 24.60
N SER A 143 1.00 18.48 24.97
CA SER A 143 1.34 19.75 25.64
C SER A 143 0.70 19.96 27.02
N SER A 144 -0.07 19.02 27.57
CA SER A 144 -0.77 19.23 28.86
C SER A 144 -0.12 18.56 30.08
N GLN A 145 1.04 17.90 29.96
CA GLN A 145 1.77 17.32 31.09
C GLN A 145 3.16 17.95 31.27
N LYS A 146 3.20 19.23 31.64
CA LYS A 146 4.31 19.80 32.43
C LYS A 146 3.90 21.19 32.88
N ARG A 147 3.47 21.37 34.14
CA ARG A 147 3.83 22.46 35.08
C ARG A 147 3.13 22.23 36.44
N GLU A 148 3.48 21.18 37.17
CA GLU A 148 3.40 21.24 38.63
C GLU A 148 4.79 21.62 39.14
N LYS A 149 4.92 22.82 39.73
CA LYS A 149 6.13 23.27 40.40
C LYS A 149 6.09 22.77 41.85
N PRO A 150 7.15 22.16 42.40
CA PRO A 150 7.26 21.95 43.83
C PRO A 150 7.55 23.29 44.53
N GLN A 151 6.74 23.61 45.54
CA GLN A 151 7.01 24.71 46.47
C GLN A 151 8.08 24.22 47.46
N LEU A 152 9.22 24.92 47.52
CA LEU A 152 10.21 24.72 48.57
C LEU A 152 9.98 25.80 49.63
N GLY A 153 9.61 25.35 50.83
CA GLY A 153 9.75 26.11 52.08
C GLY A 153 11.12 25.88 52.71
#